data_AF-A0A946X2K3-F1
#
_entry.id   AF-A0A946X2K3-F1
#
_cell.length_a   1.000
_cell.length_b   1.000
_cell.length_c   1.000
_cell.angle_alpha   90.00
_cell.angle_beta   90.00
_cell.angle_gamma   90.00
#
_symmetry.space_group_name_H-M   'P 1'
#
loop_
_entity.id
_entity.type
_entity.pdbx_description
1 polymer ?
#
loop_
_entity_poly.entity_id
_entity_poly.type
_entity_poly.pdbx_seq_one_letter_code
_entity_poly.pdbx_strand_id
1 'polypeptide(L)'
;MVEFRKLRSMGESDFVAVTEAGEIAAHAAVVLDPATDAGELEGVGTRHAHVRRGLARAIALASLRHMRESGVRHAVVRTEAENGPAIRLYKSVGFRVADRLHRYVRP
;
A
#
# COMPACT_ATOMS: atom_id res chain seq x y z
N MET A 1 -30.24 -9.97 -8.95
CA MET A 1 -29.25 -11.04 -9.12
C MET A 1 -27.89 -10.39 -8.90
N VAL A 2 -27.20 -10.71 -7.80
CA VAL A 2 -25.87 -10.16 -7.49
C VAL A 2 -24.86 -11.25 -7.81
N GLU A 3 -24.06 -11.04 -8.84
CA GLU A 3 -22.97 -11.95 -9.22
C GLU A 3 -21.73 -11.56 -8.41
N PHE A 4 -21.34 -12.42 -7.47
CA PHE A 4 -20.08 -12.27 -6.75
C PHE A 4 -18.95 -12.83 -7.62
N ARG A 5 -18.18 -11.93 -8.24
CA ARG A 5 -16.93 -12.31 -8.90
C ARG A 5 -15.78 -12.29 -7.90
N LYS A 6 -14.93 -13.31 -7.97
CA LYS A 6 -13.62 -13.30 -7.33
C LYS A 6 -12.88 -12.05 -7.80
N LEU A 7 -12.54 -11.13 -6.89
CA LEU A 7 -11.61 -10.04 -7.17
C LEU A 7 -10.35 -10.68 -7.76
N ARG A 8 -10.02 -10.29 -8.99
CA ARG A 8 -8.92 -10.85 -9.77
C ARG A 8 -7.66 -10.82 -8.92
N SER A 9 -7.10 -11.99 -8.66
CA SER A 9 -5.70 -12.23 -8.30
C SER A 9 -5.11 -11.22 -7.29
N MET A 10 -5.15 -11.54 -5.98
CA MET A 10 -4.09 -11.11 -5.07
C MET A 10 -2.80 -11.79 -5.56
N GLY A 11 -2.14 -11.17 -6.53
CA GLY A 11 -0.90 -11.67 -7.10
C GLY A 11 0.22 -11.58 -6.07
N GLU A 12 1.28 -12.36 -6.28
CA GLU A 12 2.50 -12.46 -5.47
C GLU A 12 3.34 -11.16 -5.46
N SER A 13 2.71 -10.01 -5.21
CA SER A 13 3.33 -8.67 -5.25
C SER A 13 3.46 -8.04 -3.87
N ASP A 14 3.35 -8.85 -2.82
CA ASP A 14 3.56 -8.41 -1.45
C ASP A 14 5.05 -8.24 -1.15
N PHE A 15 5.39 -7.10 -0.57
CA PHE A 15 6.75 -6.77 -0.18
C PHE A 15 6.90 -6.92 1.32
N VAL A 16 7.98 -7.57 1.74
CA VAL A 16 8.40 -7.65 3.14
C VAL A 16 9.84 -7.18 3.30
N ALA A 17 10.12 -6.43 4.36
CA ALA A 17 11.48 -6.18 4.81
C ALA A 17 11.82 -7.20 5.90
N VAL A 18 12.86 -8.00 5.68
CA VAL A 18 13.28 -9.07 6.59
C VAL A 18 14.62 -8.69 7.21
N THR A 19 14.74 -8.86 8.53
CA THR A 19 16.00 -8.66 9.25
C THR A 19 16.97 -9.81 9.00
N GLU A 20 18.24 -9.65 9.36
CA GLU A 20 19.23 -10.74 9.30
C GLU A 20 18.82 -11.97 10.14
N ALA A 21 18.05 -11.76 11.21
CA ALA A 21 17.52 -12.82 12.07
C ALA A 21 16.27 -13.51 11.47
N GLY A 22 15.82 -13.14 10.27
CA GLY A 22 14.66 -13.72 9.60
C GLY A 22 13.31 -13.11 10.00
N GLU A 23 13.30 -12.08 10.85
CA GLU A 23 12.06 -11.42 11.27
C GLU A 23 11.51 -10.47 10.20
N ILE A 24 10.19 -10.52 9.93
CA ILE A 24 9.51 -9.53 9.09
C ILE A 24 9.35 -8.22 9.86
N ALA A 25 10.14 -7.21 9.50
CA ALA A 25 10.16 -5.90 10.14
C ALA A 25 9.13 -4.92 9.56
N ALA A 26 8.79 -5.03 8.28
CA ALA A 26 7.80 -4.20 7.62
C ALA A 26 7.16 -4.94 6.44
N HIS A 27 5.98 -4.50 6.01
CA HIS A 27 5.29 -5.09 4.85
C HIS A 27 4.45 -4.05 4.09
N ALA A 28 4.11 -4.40 2.85
CA ALA A 28 3.01 -3.79 2.09
C ALA A 28 2.51 -4.79 1.04
N ALA A 29 1.22 -4.72 0.74
CA ALA A 29 0.63 -5.44 -0.38
C ALA A 29 0.50 -4.52 -1.60
N VAL A 30 0.59 -5.10 -2.79
CA VAL A 30 0.38 -4.38 -4.06
C VAL A 30 -0.70 -5.08 -4.86
N VAL A 31 -1.78 -4.35 -5.12
CA VAL A 31 -2.87 -4.80 -5.98
C VAL A 31 -2.77 -4.05 -7.30
N LEU A 32 -2.70 -4.77 -8.41
CA LEU A 32 -2.69 -4.17 -9.75
C LEU A 32 -4.08 -4.31 -10.38
N ASP A 33 -4.61 -3.22 -10.91
CA ASP A 33 -5.85 -3.21 -11.67
C ASP A 33 -5.58 -2.89 -13.14
N PRO A 34 -5.50 -3.90 -14.02
CA PRO A 34 -5.25 -3.70 -15.44
C PRO A 34 -6.41 -3.01 -16.16
N ALA A 35 -7.61 -2.94 -15.58
CA ALA A 35 -8.76 -2.27 -16.20
C ALA A 35 -8.68 -0.75 -16.04
N THR A 36 -8.05 -0.26 -14.97
CA THR A 36 -7.94 1.18 -14.66
C THR A 36 -6.52 1.72 -14.80
N ASP A 37 -5.54 0.86 -15.13
CA ASP A 37 -4.13 1.23 -15.22
C ASP A 37 -3.63 1.87 -13.91
N ALA A 38 -4.11 1.29 -12.81
CA ALA A 38 -3.82 1.72 -11.44
C ALA A 38 -3.28 0.57 -10.60
N GLY A 39 -2.44 0.93 -9.65
CA GLY A 39 -1.91 0.04 -8.62
C GLY A 39 -2.26 0.60 -7.25
N GLU A 40 -2.76 -0.24 -6.36
CA GLU A 40 -3.05 0.12 -4.99
C GLU A 40 -1.99 -0.43 -4.04
N LEU A 41 -1.49 0.44 -3.18
CA LEU A 41 -0.64 0.08 -2.06
C LEU A 41 -1.53 -0.17 -0.84
N GLU A 42 -1.55 -1.40 -0.34
CA GLU A 42 -2.41 -1.80 0.77
C GLU A 42 -1.60 -2.24 2.00
N GLY A 43 -2.19 -2.06 3.18
CA GLY A 43 -1.68 -2.64 4.42
C GLY A 43 -0.24 -2.25 4.77
N VAL A 44 0.23 -1.04 4.46
CA VAL A 44 1.61 -0.65 4.76
C VAL A 44 1.84 -0.60 6.27
N GLY A 45 2.80 -1.39 6.75
CA GLY A 45 3.07 -1.55 8.17
C GLY A 45 4.55 -1.69 8.49
N THR A 46 4.94 -1.32 9.71
CA THR A 46 6.26 -1.60 10.29
C THR A 46 6.06 -2.06 11.71
N ARG A 47 6.67 -3.19 12.08
CA ARG A 47 6.65 -3.71 13.44
C ARG A 47 7.19 -2.65 14.40
N HIS A 48 6.57 -2.52 15.57
CA HIS A 48 6.89 -1.47 16.54
C HIS A 48 8.38 -1.43 16.92
N ALA A 49 9.05 -2.58 17.04
CA ALA A 49 10.49 -2.67 17.34
C ALA A 49 11.42 -2.07 16.26
N HIS A 50 10.91 -1.87 15.04
CA HIS A 50 11.69 -1.42 13.87
C HIS A 50 11.19 -0.09 13.28
N VAL A 51 10.28 0.62 13.96
CA VAL A 51 9.81 1.93 13.50
C VAL A 51 10.94 2.97 13.52
N ARG A 52 10.73 4.07 12.78
CA ARG A 52 11.68 5.20 12.68
C ARG A 52 13.04 4.86 12.05
N ARG A 53 13.17 3.70 11.41
CA ARG A 53 14.35 3.28 10.63
C ARG A 53 14.19 3.45 9.12
N GLY A 54 13.10 4.09 8.67
CA GLY A 54 12.82 4.31 7.25
C GLY A 54 12.23 3.11 6.49
N LEU A 55 11.94 1.99 7.16
CA LEU A 55 11.47 0.75 6.53
C LEU A 55 10.15 0.92 5.76
N ALA A 56 9.15 1.59 6.34
CA ALA A 56 7.89 1.87 5.64
C ALA A 56 8.10 2.68 4.35
N ARG A 57 9.06 3.62 4.35
CA ARG A 57 9.40 4.41 3.16
C ARG A 57 10.10 3.55 2.11
N ALA A 58 11.03 2.69 2.54
CA ALA A 58 11.72 1.77 1.65
C ALA A 58 10.75 0.82 0.95
N ILE A 59 9.83 0.21 1.70
CA ILE A 59 8.80 -0.67 1.14
C ILE A 59 7.89 0.09 0.17
N ALA A 60 7.37 1.26 0.56
CA ALA A 60 6.51 2.04 -0.33
C ALA A 60 7.21 2.38 -1.67
N LEU A 61 8.50 2.74 -1.63
CA LEU A 61 9.28 2.99 -2.85
C LEU A 61 9.52 1.73 -3.68
N ALA A 62 9.74 0.58 -3.05
CA ALA A 62 9.89 -0.70 -3.73
C ALA A 62 8.57 -1.09 -4.43
N SER A 63 7.44 -0.97 -3.73
CA SER A 63 6.11 -1.20 -4.29
C SER A 63 5.80 -0.27 -5.46
N LEU A 64 6.11 1.02 -5.35
CA LEU A 64 5.92 1.98 -6.45
C LEU A 64 6.80 1.66 -7.67
N ARG A 65 8.02 1.18 -7.43
CA ARG A 65 8.91 0.73 -8.52
C ARG A 65 8.31 -0.48 -9.23
N HIS A 66 7.81 -1.46 -8.47
CA HIS A 66 7.16 -2.65 -9.01
C HIS A 66 5.91 -2.32 -9.83
N MET A 67 5.06 -1.41 -9.35
CA MET A 67 3.90 -0.92 -10.12
C MET A 67 4.33 -0.32 -11.46
N ARG A 68 5.35 0.55 -11.43
CA ARG A 68 5.88 1.16 -12.66
C ARG A 68 6.46 0.13 -13.64
N GLU A 69 7.22 -0.84 -13.13
CA GLU A 69 7.79 -1.93 -13.94
C GLU A 69 6.71 -2.86 -14.51
N SER A 70 5.57 -2.97 -13.82
CA SER A 70 4.38 -3.68 -14.28
C SER A 70 3.53 -2.87 -15.28
N GLY A 71 4.00 -1.70 -15.72
CA GLY A 71 3.35 -0.86 -16.72
C GLY A 71 2.23 0.03 -16.18
N VAL A 72 1.98 0.03 -14.87
CA VAL A 72 0.95 0.86 -14.23
C VAL A 72 1.41 2.31 -14.17
N ARG A 73 0.54 3.23 -14.59
CA ARG A 73 0.82 4.68 -14.59
C ARG A 73 0.35 5.42 -13.34
N HIS A 74 -0.63 4.88 -12.62
CA HIS A 74 -1.20 5.53 -11.44
C HIS A 74 -1.07 4.66 -10.19
N ALA A 75 -0.57 5.24 -9.10
CA ALA A 75 -0.56 4.58 -7.80
C ALA A 75 -1.58 5.26 -6.86
N VAL A 76 -2.33 4.46 -6.11
CA VAL A 76 -3.25 4.93 -5.08
C VAL A 76 -2.94 4.25 -3.75
N VAL A 77 -3.24 4.96 -2.66
CA VAL A 77 -3.16 4.43 -1.30
C VAL A 77 -4.22 5.12 -0.45
N ARG A 78 -4.83 4.37 0.45
CA ARG A 78 -5.88 4.89 1.35
C ARG A 78 -5.42 4.80 2.80
N THR A 79 -5.83 5.78 3.59
CA THR A 79 -5.62 5.79 5.04
C THR A 79 -6.66 6.69 5.69
N GLU A 80 -6.92 6.46 6.98
CA GLU A 80 -7.81 7.31 7.77
C GLU A 80 -7.28 8.75 7.79
N ALA A 81 -8.19 9.73 7.78
CA ALA A 81 -7.83 11.15 7.69
C ALA A 81 -7.00 11.62 8.90
N GLU A 82 -7.15 10.93 10.04
CA GLU A 82 -6.46 11.19 11.29
C GLU A 82 -5.09 10.48 11.37
N ASN A 83 -4.76 9.59 10.42
CA ASN A 83 -3.50 8.84 10.40
C ASN A 83 -2.34 9.72 9.90
N GLY A 84 -1.97 10.71 10.71
CA GLY A 84 -0.89 11.66 10.43
C GLY A 84 0.45 11.01 10.06
N PRO A 85 0.91 9.93 10.74
CA PRO A 85 2.12 9.21 10.34
C PRO A 85 2.06 8.65 8.91
N ALA A 86 0.97 7.98 8.53
CA ALA A 86 0.82 7.42 7.18
C ALA A 86 0.71 8.53 6.13
N ILE A 87 -0.04 9.60 6.41
CA ILE A 87 -0.14 10.75 5.50
C ILE A 87 1.24 11.37 5.22
N ARG A 88 2.07 11.56 6.26
CA ARG A 88 3.43 12.08 6.10
C ARG A 88 4.30 11.11 5.28
N LEU A 89 4.20 9.81 5.55
CA LEU A 89 4.91 8.79 4.79
C LEU A 89 4.56 8.85 3.30
N TYR A 90 3.27 8.82 2.96
CA TYR A 90 2.83 8.79 1.56
C TYR A 90 3.22 10.08 0.83
N LYS A 91 3.06 11.25 1.48
CA LYS A 91 3.56 12.51 0.91
C LYS A 91 5.07 12.49 0.65
N SER A 92 5.86 11.87 1.53
CA SER A 92 7.33 11.80 1.38
C SER A 92 7.82 10.94 0.20
N VAL A 93 6.92 10.15 -0.41
CA VAL A 93 7.21 9.35 -1.62
C VAL A 93 6.42 9.82 -2.85
N GLY A 94 5.84 11.03 -2.79
CA GLY A 94 5.22 11.70 -3.94
C GLY A 94 3.70 11.59 -4.03
N PHE A 95 3.02 10.92 -3.09
CA PHE A 95 1.56 10.92 -3.09
C PHE A 95 1.00 12.29 -2.70
N ARG A 96 -0.16 12.60 -3.26
CA ARG A 96 -0.99 13.76 -2.93
C ARG A 96 -2.40 13.30 -2.64
N VAL A 97 -3.13 14.08 -1.83
CA VAL A 97 -4.55 13.82 -1.59
C VAL A 97 -5.31 14.02 -2.91
N ALA A 98 -6.08 13.01 -3.30
CA ALA A 98 -6.89 13.03 -4.53
C ALA A 98 -8.39 13.06 -4.23
N ASP A 99 -8.85 12.41 -3.15
CA ASP A 99 -10.25 12.43 -2.71
C ASP A 99 -10.36 12.36 -1.17
N ARG A 100 -11.60 12.34 -0.67
CA ARG A 100 -11.93 11.84 0.67
C ARG A 100 -13.08 10.83 0.57
N LEU A 101 -12.91 9.68 1.21
CA LEU A 101 -13.92 8.63 1.32
C LEU A 101 -14.63 8.69 2.67
N HIS A 102 -15.94 8.52 2.67
CA HIS A 102 -16.75 8.42 3.88
C HIS A 102 -17.23 6.98 4.06
N ARG A 103 -16.85 6.36 5.19
CA ARG A 103 -17.30 5.02 5.55
C ARG A 103 -18.60 5.11 6.34
N TYR A 104 -19.65 4.47 5.84
CA TYR A 104 -20.89 4.26 6.59
C TYR A 104 -20.77 2.96 7.37
N VAL A 105 -20.93 3.03 8.69
CA VAL A 105 -20.95 1.88 9.59
C VAL A 105 -22.33 1.78 10.22
N ARG A 106 -22.91 0.58 10.21
CA ARG A 106 -24.11 0.31 11.00
C ARG A 106 -23.70 0.23 12.47
N PRO A 107 -24.45 0.85 13.40
CA PRO A 107 -24.20 0.73 14.84
C PRO A 107 -24.18 -0.73 15.32
#